data_AF-A0A6L5R076-F1
#
_entry.id   AF-A0A6L5R076-F1
#
_cell.length_a   1.000
_cell.length_b   1.000
_cell.length_c   1.000
_cell.angle_alpha   90.00
_cell.angle_beta   90.00
_cell.angle_gamma   90.00
#
_symmetry.space_group_name_H-M   'P 1'
#
loop_
_entity.id
_entity.type
_entity.pdbx_description
1 polymer ?
#
loop_
_entity_poly.entity_id
_entity_poly.type
_entity_poly.pdbx_seq_one_letter_code
_entity_poly.pdbx_strand_id
1 'polypeptide(L)' 'MTTFGPQIEVAIARTRADVARLHGELTRYGLVVWTGGNVSGRVPGADLFVIKPS' A
#
# COMPACT_ATOMS: atom_id res chain seq x y z
N MET A 1 -1.39 -13.88 12.59
CA MET A 1 -1.69 -12.58 11.95
C MET A 1 -1.81 -11.58 13.06
N THR A 2 -1.04 -10.48 13.03
CA THR A 2 -1.18 -9.41 14.01
C THR A 2 -2.53 -8.75 13.81
N THR A 3 -3.31 -8.60 14.88
CA THR A 3 -4.63 -7.96 14.84
C THR A 3 -4.52 -6.56 15.46
N PHE A 4 -5.01 -5.54 14.77
CA PHE A 4 -5.04 -4.16 15.25
C PHE A 4 -6.47 -3.75 15.68
N GLY A 5 -6.59 -2.58 16.32
CA GLY A 5 -7.90 -2.00 16.61
C GLY A 5 -8.70 -1.72 15.33
N PRO A 6 -10.05 -1.74 15.38
CA PRO A 6 -10.91 -1.65 14.19
C PRO A 6 -10.60 -0.44 13.29
N GLN A 7 -10.29 0.71 13.89
CA GLN A 7 -9.96 1.93 13.17
C GLN A 7 -8.66 1.78 12.36
N ILE A 8 -7.66 1.12 12.94
CA ILE A 8 -6.37 0.87 12.28
C ILE A 8 -6.53 -0.18 11.18
N GLU A 9 -7.32 -1.23 11.39
CA GLU A 9 -7.61 -2.22 10.34
C GLU A 9 -8.29 -1.58 9.12
N VAL A 10 -9.25 -0.68 9.34
CA VAL A 10 -9.88 0.10 8.25
C VAL A 10 -8.86 0.99 7.55
N ALA A 11 -7.97 1.65 8.30
CA ALA A 11 -6.91 2.48 7.74
C ALA A 11 -5.91 1.65 6.90
N ILE A 12 -5.54 0.46 7.36
CA ILE A 12 -4.70 -0.49 6.63
C ILE A 12 -5.38 -0.90 5.33
N ALA A 13 -6.66 -1.29 5.38
CA ALA A 13 -7.41 -1.73 4.20
C ALA A 13 -7.50 -0.62 3.13
N ARG A 14 -7.77 0.62 3.54
CA ARG A 14 -7.78 1.78 2.62
C ARG A 14 -6.41 2.02 2.01
N THR A 15 -5.36 2.04 2.83
CA THR A 15 -3.98 2.26 2.36
C THR A 15 -3.54 1.16 1.38
N ARG A 16 -3.96 -0.10 1.59
CA ARG A 16 -3.73 -1.21 0.64
C ARG A 16 -4.39 -0.97 -0.72
N ALA A 17 -5.64 -0.52 -0.73
CA ALA A 17 -6.35 -0.21 -1.97
C ALA A 17 -5.65 0.92 -2.74
N ASP A 18 -5.21 1.97 -2.03
CA ASP A 18 -4.47 3.09 -2.63
C ASP A 18 -3.12 2.66 -3.20
N VAL A 19 -2.32 1.91 -2.43
CA VAL A 19 -1.02 1.38 -2.88
C VAL A 19 -1.17 0.50 -4.12
N ALA A 20 -2.17 -0.38 -4.15
CA ALA A 20 -2.44 -1.24 -5.31
C ALA A 20 -2.83 -0.43 -6.54
N ARG A 21 -3.73 0.55 -6.39
CA ARG A 21 -4.14 1.45 -7.48
C ARG A 21 -2.96 2.25 -8.01
N LEU A 22 -2.15 2.85 -7.13
CA LEU A 22 -0.98 3.64 -7.51
C LEU A 22 0.08 2.78 -8.22
N HIS A 23 0.31 1.55 -7.76
CA HIS A 23 1.19 0.62 -8.48
C HIS A 23 0.68 0.36 -9.90
N GLY A 24 -0.63 0.15 -10.07
CA GLY A 24 -1.26 -0.01 -11.38
C GLY A 24 -1.05 1.19 -12.30
N GLU A 25 -1.15 2.42 -11.77
CA GLU A 25 -0.85 3.63 -12.56
C GLU A 25 0.63 3.69 -12.97
N LEU A 26 1.57 3.38 -12.06
CA LEU A 26 2.99 3.37 -12.38
C LEU A 26 3.32 2.37 -13.50
N THR A 27 2.74 1.16 -13.45
CA THR A 27 2.91 0.14 -14.50
C THR A 27 2.26 0.60 -15.82
N ARG A 28 1.03 1.16 -15.76
CA ARG A 28 0.31 1.65 -16.94
C ARG A 28 1.09 2.71 -17.70
N TYR A 29 1.78 3.61 -16.99
CA TYR A 29 2.57 4.68 -17.61
C TYR A 29 4.04 4.30 -17.84
N GLY A 30 4.43 3.04 -17.66
CA GLY A 30 5.81 2.58 -17.89
C GLY A 30 6.85 3.21 -16.95
N LEU A 31 6.42 3.73 -15.81
CA LEU A 31 7.29 4.34 -14.80
C LEU A 31 8.00 3.28 -13.94
N VAL A 32 7.44 2.08 -13.88
CA VAL A 32 8.04 0.88 -13.26
C VAL A 32 7.78 -0.35 -14.13
N VAL A 33 8.63 -1.37 -13.97
CA VAL A 33 8.38 -2.73 -14.51
C VAL A 33 7.61 -3.55 -13.47
N TRP A 34 6.91 -4.62 -13.88
CA TRP A 34 5.99 -5.38 -12.99
C TRP A 34 6.56 -5.65 -11.59
N THR A 35 7.71 -6.33 -11.51
CA THR A 35 8.35 -6.64 -10.22
C THR A 35 9.28 -5.54 -9.71
N GLY A 36 9.63 -4.56 -10.55
CA GLY A 36 10.55 -3.49 -10.23
C GLY A 36 9.85 -2.26 -9.64
N GLY A 37 10.61 -1.47 -8.87
CA GLY A 37 10.09 -0.28 -8.20
C GLY A 37 9.32 -0.58 -6.90
N ASN A 38 9.18 0.45 -6.06
CA ASN A 38 8.50 0.36 -4.77
C ASN A 38 7.46 1.47 -4.64
N VAL A 39 6.31 1.11 -4.08
CA VAL A 39 5.30 2.05 -3.62
C VAL A 39 4.85 1.62 -2.23
N SER A 40 4.79 2.59 -1.32
CA SER A 40 4.32 2.39 0.04
C SER A 40 3.44 3.57 0.48
N GLY A 41 2.57 3.30 1.45
CA GLY A 41 1.71 4.30 2.07
C GLY A 41 1.79 4.20 3.60
N ARG A 42 1.88 5.36 4.27
CA ARG A 42 1.75 5.43 5.73
C ARG A 42 0.30 5.14 6.11
N VAL A 43 0.10 4.33 7.14
CA VAL A 43 -1.23 4.06 7.70
C VAL A 43 -1.61 5.22 8.63
N PRO A 44 -2.71 5.95 8.36
CA PRO A 44 -3.15 7.01 9.26
C PRO A 44 -3.44 6.48 10.68
N GLY A 45 -2.91 7.17 11.69
CA GLY A 45 -3.14 6.84 13.10
C GLY A 45 -2.31 5.69 13.67
N ALA A 46 -1.34 5.15 12.91
CA ALA A 46 -0.40 4.14 13.40
C ALA A 46 1.01 4.37 12.84
N ASP A 47 2.02 3.90 13.56
CA ASP A 47 3.40 3.86 13.05
C ASP A 47 3.61 2.62 12.17
N LEU A 48 2.85 2.55 11.08
CA LEU A 48 2.82 1.43 10.15
C LEU A 48 2.91 1.93 8.70
N PHE A 49 3.47 1.08 7.85
CA PHE A 49 3.45 1.25 6.40
C PHE A 49 2.81 0.03 5.73
N VAL A 50 2.06 0.28 4.67
CA VAL A 50 1.70 -0.74 3.67
C VAL A 50 2.64 -0.57 2.49
N ILE A 51 3.24 -1.66 2.01
CA ILE A 51 4.16 -1.67 0.88
C ILE A 51 3.76 -2.75 -0.13
N LYS A 52 4.00 -2.50 -1.42
CA LYS A 52 3.89 -3.52 -2.47
C LYS A 52 4.76 -4.74 -2.09
N PRO A 53 4.26 -5.98 -2.20
CA PRO A 53 5.13 -7.15 -2.08
C PRO A 53 6.17 -7.15 -3.21
N SER A 54 7.44 -7.41 -2.89
CA SER A 54 8.53 -7.54 -3.88
C SER A 54 8.39 -8.81 -4.69
#